data_AF-A0A1K1MYS8-F1
#
_entry.id   AF-A0A1K1MYS8-F1
#
_cell.length_a   1.000
_cell.length_b   1.000
_cell.length_c   1.000
_cell.angle_alpha   90.00
_cell.angle_beta   90.00
_cell.angle_gamma   90.00
#
_symmetry.space_group_name_H-M   'P 1'
#
loop_
_entity.id
_entity.type
_entity.pdbx_description
1 polymer ?
#
loop_
_entity_poly.entity_id
_entity_poly.type
_entity_poly.pdbx_seq_one_letter_code
_entity_poly.pdbx_strand_id
1 'polypeptide(L)'
;MIEDDAVLDAADLLLDAVALSEALLDGDLSEARFRARPLATKASAAGYAEVHAAAVQVVDLLGLPGHRPQAGYAAAVVTSSATVEQAAAFLRG
;
A
#
# COMPACT_ATOMS: atom_id res chain seq x y z
N MET A 1 25.47 -5.68 0.69
CA MET A 1 24.82 -4.46 0.19
C MET A 1 23.41 -4.70 -0.35
N ILE A 2 22.89 -5.94 -0.40
CA ILE A 2 21.51 -6.23 -0.84
C ILE A 2 20.51 -6.16 0.34
N GLU A 3 20.94 -6.47 1.57
CA GLU A 3 20.08 -6.40 2.76
C GLU A 3 19.67 -4.98 3.13
N ASP A 4 20.58 -4.01 3.02
CA ASP A 4 20.28 -2.61 3.35
C ASP A 4 19.20 -2.03 2.42
N ASP A 5 19.29 -2.31 1.12
CA ASP A 5 18.29 -1.88 0.13
C ASP A 5 16.92 -2.52 0.39
N ALA A 6 16.87 -3.80 0.75
CA ALA A 6 15.63 -4.48 1.07
C ALA A 6 14.93 -3.92 2.32
N VAL A 7 15.72 -3.56 3.35
CA VAL A 7 15.21 -2.92 4.57
C VAL A 7 14.66 -1.51 4.28
N LEU A 8 15.35 -0.73 3.45
CA LEU A 8 14.89 0.59 3.02
C LEU A 8 13.60 0.50 2.20
N ASP A 9 13.53 -0.42 1.25
CA ASP A 9 12.33 -0.64 0.44
C ASP A 9 11.11 -1.01 1.32
N ALA A 10 11.30 -1.89 2.29
CA ALA A 10 10.22 -2.27 3.21
C ALA A 10 9.80 -1.12 4.14
N ALA A 11 10.74 -0.31 4.60
CA ALA A 11 10.44 0.88 5.41
C ALA A 11 9.62 1.90 4.60
N ASP A 12 9.98 2.13 3.35
CA ASP A 12 9.24 3.01 2.44
C ASP A 12 7.82 2.51 2.17
N LEU A 13 7.64 1.21 1.99
CA LEU A 13 6.31 0.60 1.81
C LEU A 13 5.45 0.72 3.08
N LEU A 14 6.03 0.54 4.27
CA LEU A 14 5.33 0.73 5.54
C LEU A 14 4.85 2.18 5.70
N LEU A 15 5.69 3.16 5.39
CA LEU A 15 5.31 4.57 5.47
C LEU A 15 4.16 4.91 4.51
N ASP A 16 4.20 4.39 3.28
CA ASP A 16 3.10 4.59 2.32
C ASP A 16 1.80 3.90 2.76
N ALA A 17 1.88 2.70 3.35
CA ALA A 17 0.71 1.98 3.87
C ALA A 17 0.05 2.68 5.07
N VAL A 18 0.86 3.25 5.96
CA VAL A 18 0.38 4.07 7.08
C VAL A 18 -0.31 5.34 6.55
N ALA A 19 0.36 6.09 5.67
CA ALA A 19 -0.20 7.31 5.11
C ALA A 19 -1.50 7.06 4.33
N LEU A 20 -1.58 5.95 3.59
CA LEU A 20 -2.80 5.51 2.92
C LEU A 20 -3.94 5.25 3.93
N SER A 21 -3.64 4.56 5.04
CA SER A 21 -4.62 4.23 6.07
C SER A 21 -5.12 5.46 6.81
N GLU A 22 -4.23 6.39 7.14
CA GLU A 22 -4.56 7.68 7.76
C GLU A 22 -5.47 8.51 6.85
N ALA A 23 -5.10 8.68 5.57
CA ALA A 23 -5.92 9.39 4.59
C ALA A 23 -7.33 8.77 4.46
N LEU A 24 -7.42 7.44 4.54
CA LEU A 24 -8.70 6.74 4.52
C LEU A 24 -9.56 7.08 5.75
N LEU A 25 -8.96 7.05 6.94
CA LEU A 25 -9.63 7.32 8.20
C LEU A 25 -10.10 8.77 8.32
N ASP A 26 -9.33 9.70 7.75
CA ASP A 26 -9.68 11.12 7.66
C ASP A 26 -10.74 11.41 6.58
N GLY A 27 -11.09 10.41 5.77
CA GLY A 27 -12.02 10.55 4.65
C GLY A 27 -11.43 11.29 3.45
N ASP A 28 -10.10 11.53 3.44
CA ASP A 28 -9.40 12.12 2.29
C ASP A 28 -9.14 11.06 1.21
N LEU A 29 -10.19 10.80 0.43
CA LEU A 29 -10.12 9.87 -0.69
C LEU A 29 -9.22 10.37 -1.84
N SER A 30 -8.84 11.64 -1.87
CA SER A 30 -7.91 12.14 -2.88
C SER A 30 -6.49 11.74 -2.50
N GLU A 31 -6.13 11.96 -1.23
CA GLU A 31 -4.84 11.53 -0.69
C GLU A 31 -4.72 10.00 -0.68
N ALA A 32 -5.77 9.27 -0.29
CA ALA A 32 -5.75 7.81 -0.34
C ALA A 32 -5.45 7.26 -1.75
N ARG A 33 -6.05 7.86 -2.80
CA ARG A 33 -5.74 7.50 -4.20
C ARG A 33 -4.32 7.85 -4.59
N PHE A 34 -3.84 9.00 -4.14
CA PHE A 34 -2.48 9.44 -4.38
C PHE A 34 -1.49 8.46 -3.76
N ARG A 35 -1.71 8.00 -2.53
CA ARG A 35 -0.84 7.07 -1.78
C ARG A 35 -0.87 5.63 -2.28
N ALA A 36 -2.03 5.14 -2.73
CA ALA A 36 -2.16 3.76 -3.20
C ALA A 36 -1.31 3.47 -4.46
N ARG A 37 -1.07 4.47 -5.32
CA ARG A 37 -0.33 4.30 -6.60
C ARG A 37 1.18 4.11 -6.42
N PRO A 38 1.90 4.97 -5.65
CA PRO A 38 3.29 4.73 -5.28
C PRO A 38 3.47 3.41 -4.55
N LEU A 39 2.58 3.05 -3.62
CA LEU A 39 2.66 1.77 -2.91
C LEU A 39 2.70 0.59 -3.89
N ALA A 40 1.79 0.55 -4.86
CA ALA A 40 1.76 -0.49 -5.90
C ALA A 40 3.03 -0.47 -6.77
N THR A 41 3.49 0.72 -7.18
CA THR A 41 4.67 0.87 -8.05
C THR A 41 5.95 0.43 -7.35
N LYS A 42 6.17 0.89 -6.11
CA LYS A 42 7.34 0.54 -5.29
C LYS A 42 7.36 -0.94 -4.97
N ALA A 43 6.22 -1.52 -4.60
CA ALA A 43 6.12 -2.95 -4.33
C ALA A 43 6.49 -3.80 -5.55
N SER A 44 6.06 -3.38 -6.75
CA SER A 44 6.46 -4.05 -7.99
C SER A 44 7.96 -3.92 -8.26
N ALA A 45 8.55 -2.74 -8.02
CA ALA A 45 9.97 -2.49 -8.27
C ALA A 45 10.88 -3.30 -7.32
N ALA A 46 10.47 -3.44 -6.07
CA ALA A 46 11.19 -4.18 -5.04
C ALA A 46 10.87 -5.70 -5.01
N GLY A 47 10.00 -6.19 -5.90
CA GLY A 47 9.69 -7.61 -6.03
C GLY A 47 8.67 -8.17 -5.01
N TYR A 48 7.99 -7.31 -4.25
CA TYR A 48 6.94 -7.72 -3.30
C TYR A 48 5.61 -7.96 -4.02
N ALA A 49 5.49 -9.11 -4.69
CA ALA A 49 4.34 -9.42 -5.55
C ALA A 49 2.99 -9.40 -4.82
N GLU A 50 2.92 -9.91 -3.59
CA GLU A 50 1.69 -9.91 -2.80
C GLU A 50 1.28 -8.49 -2.38
N VAL A 51 2.25 -7.67 -1.95
CA VAL A 51 2.02 -6.25 -1.62
C VAL A 51 1.54 -5.49 -2.85
N HIS A 52 2.16 -5.74 -4.01
CA HIS A 52 1.75 -5.12 -5.27
C HIS A 52 0.30 -5.47 -5.62
N ALA A 53 -0.08 -6.75 -5.55
CA ALA A 53 -1.44 -7.19 -5.84
C ALA A 53 -2.47 -6.55 -4.89
N ALA A 54 -2.17 -6.50 -3.59
CA ALA A 54 -3.04 -5.86 -2.61
C ALA A 54 -3.18 -4.35 -2.86
N ALA A 55 -2.08 -3.66 -3.18
CA ALA A 55 -2.09 -2.23 -3.47
C ALA A 55 -2.84 -1.89 -4.78
N VAL A 56 -2.71 -2.72 -5.82
CA VAL A 56 -3.49 -2.57 -7.06
C VAL A 56 -4.98 -2.72 -6.78
N GLN A 57 -5.38 -3.69 -5.95
CA GLN A 57 -6.77 -3.85 -5.55
C GLN A 57 -7.32 -2.61 -4.84
N VAL A 58 -6.50 -1.95 -4.00
CA VAL A 58 -6.87 -0.66 -3.41
C VAL A 58 -7.08 0.41 -4.47
N VAL A 59 -6.16 0.54 -5.43
CA VAL A 59 -6.26 1.53 -6.52
C VAL A 59 -7.56 1.32 -7.31
N ASP A 60 -7.88 0.08 -7.67
CA ASP A 60 -9.07 -0.25 -8.45
C ASP A 60 -10.36 0.06 -7.70
N LEU A 61 -10.41 -0.25 -6.40
CA LEU A 61 -11.59 -0.03 -5.56
C LEU A 61 -11.78 1.45 -5.17
N LEU A 62 -10.70 2.20 -4.94
CA LEU A 62 -10.80 3.65 -4.74
C LEU A 62 -11.24 4.39 -6.01
N GLY A 63 -10.92 3.81 -7.17
CA GLY A 63 -11.33 4.31 -8.48
C GLY A 63 -10.72 5.67 -8.82
N LEU A 64 -11.25 6.29 -9.87
CA LEU A 64 -10.74 7.56 -10.38
C LEU A 64 -11.09 8.75 -9.45
N PRO A 65 -10.31 9.84 -9.50
CA PRO A 65 -10.66 11.09 -8.83
C PRO A 65 -12.09 11.55 -9.19
N GLY A 66 -12.80 12.11 -8.21
CA GLY A 66 -14.19 12.56 -8.36
C GLY A 66 -15.24 11.44 -8.39
N HIS A 67 -14.84 10.17 -8.44
CA HIS A 67 -15.77 9.03 -8.37
C HIS A 67 -15.92 8.53 -6.92
N ARG A 68 -17.05 7.89 -6.63
CA ARG A 68 -17.21 7.19 -5.35
C ARG A 68 -16.41 5.88 -5.39
N PRO A 69 -15.69 5.53 -4.30
CA PRO A 69 -15.07 4.22 -4.16
C PRO A 69 -16.11 3.10 -4.28
N GLN A 70 -15.68 1.95 -4.81
CA GLN A 70 -16.46 0.73 -4.85
C GLN A 70 -16.53 0.08 -3.46
N ALA A 71 -17.54 -0.75 -3.24
CA ALA A 71 -17.66 -1.49 -1.99
C ALA A 71 -16.42 -2.38 -1.75
N GLY A 72 -15.99 -2.47 -0.49
CA GLY A 72 -14.82 -3.26 -0.10
C GLY A 72 -13.47 -2.51 -0.13
N TYR A 73 -13.42 -1.25 -0.57
CA TYR A 73 -12.18 -0.46 -0.59
C TYR A 73 -11.49 -0.41 0.78
N ALA A 74 -12.25 -0.24 1.87
CA ALA A 74 -11.69 -0.20 3.22
C ALA A 74 -11.08 -1.55 3.63
N ALA A 75 -11.73 -2.66 3.27
CA ALA A 75 -11.18 -3.99 3.53
C ALA A 75 -9.90 -4.23 2.72
N ALA A 76 -9.83 -3.75 1.47
CA ALA A 76 -8.63 -3.84 0.66
C ALA A 76 -7.46 -3.03 1.26
N VAL A 77 -7.71 -1.85 1.85
CA VAL A 77 -6.68 -1.08 2.55
C VAL A 77 -6.15 -1.84 3.77
N VAL A 78 -7.02 -2.47 4.56
CA VAL A 78 -6.60 -3.32 5.70
C VAL A 78 -5.75 -4.49 5.22
N THR A 79 -6.16 -5.18 4.15
CA THR A 79 -5.38 -6.27 3.55
C THR A 79 -4.02 -5.77 3.05
N SER A 80 -3.98 -4.61 2.41
CA SER A 80 -2.73 -4.01 1.94
C SER A 80 -1.77 -3.70 3.09
N SER A 81 -2.26 -3.11 4.21
CA SER A 81 -1.45 -2.89 5.41
C SER A 81 -0.88 -4.19 5.97
N ALA A 82 -1.73 -5.21 6.14
CA ALA A 82 -1.31 -6.50 6.68
C ALA A 82 -0.25 -7.19 5.81
N THR A 83 -0.37 -7.08 4.48
CA THR A 83 0.60 -7.67 3.54
C THR A 83 1.96 -6.97 3.62
N VAL A 84 1.96 -5.64 3.79
CA VAL A 84 3.20 -4.86 3.99
C VAL A 84 3.86 -5.22 5.31
N GLU A 85 3.09 -5.31 6.40
CA GLU A 85 3.59 -5.73 7.71
C GLU A 85 4.22 -7.13 7.66
N GLN A 86 3.59 -8.06 6.95
CA GLN A 86 4.12 -9.40 6.76
C GLN A 86 5.45 -9.39 5.98
N ALA A 87 5.52 -8.63 4.89
CA ALA A 87 6.77 -8.47 4.11
C ALA A 87 7.90 -7.90 4.98
N ALA A 88 7.62 -6.89 5.81
CA ALA A 88 8.60 -6.30 6.71
C ALA A 88 9.02 -7.23 7.86
N ALA A 89 8.13 -8.10 8.33
CA ALA A 89 8.44 -9.06 9.39
C ALA A 89 9.48 -10.10 8.93
N PHE A 90 9.45 -10.51 7.66
CA PHE A 90 10.44 -11.44 7.10
C PHE A 90 11.87 -10.88 7.08
N LEU A 91 12.04 -9.56 7.07
CA LEU A 91 13.36 -8.92 7.11
C LEU A 91 13.97 -8.84 8.52
N ARG A 92 13.20 -9.19 9.55
CA ARG A 92 13.67 -9.23 10.95
C ARG A 92 14.10 -10.63 11.41
N GLY A 93 13.90 -11.64 10.57
CA GLY A 93 14.13 -13.07 10.88
C GLY A 93 15.49 -13.60 10.49
#